data_AF-R6BMI3-F1
#
_entry.id   AF-R6BMI3-F1
#
_cell.length_a   1.000
_cell.length_b   1.000
_cell.length_c   1.000
_cell.angle_alpha   90.00
_cell.angle_beta   90.00
_cell.angle_gamma   90.00
#
_symmetry.space_group_name_H-M   'P 1'
#
loop_
_entity.id
_entity.type
_entity.pdbx_description
1 polymer ?
#
loop_
_entity_poly.entity_id
_entity_poly.type
_entity_poly.pdbx_seq_one_letter_code
_entity_poly.pdbx_strand_id
1 'polypeptide(L)'
;MWMACAALSIIFYVSGWIFLSKKKSIAGWSSAGSLAFVALTLLMRYRMVLNWVNAEDWSALLDVVPSIFPILTGYVAIMLLANAVLIAFAVKSIKSR
;
A
#
# COMPACT_ATOMS: atom_id res chain seq x y z
N MET A 1 -6.81 -12.43 -3.43
CA MET A 1 -5.42 -12.77 -3.02
C MET A 1 -4.66 -11.48 -2.78
N TRP A 2 -3.89 -11.36 -1.69
CA TRP A 2 -3.20 -10.12 -1.26
C TRP A 2 -2.40 -9.40 -2.35
N MET A 3 -1.85 -10.14 -3.32
CA MET A 3 -1.17 -9.60 -4.52
C MET A 3 -2.05 -8.65 -5.34
N ALA A 4 -3.37 -8.90 -5.43
CA ALA A 4 -4.28 -8.02 -6.17
C ALA A 4 -4.44 -6.67 -5.47
N CYS A 5 -4.50 -6.64 -4.14
CA CYS A 5 -4.52 -5.40 -3.36
C CYS A 5 -3.20 -4.66 -3.49
N ALA A 6 -2.07 -5.37 -3.50
CA ALA A 6 -0.76 -4.77 -3.71
C ALA A 6 -0.69 -4.10 -5.10
N ALA A 7 -1.15 -4.77 -6.16
CA ALA A 7 -1.20 -4.19 -7.50
C ALA A 7 -2.12 -2.95 -7.56
N LEU A 8 -3.31 -3.02 -6.96
CA LEU A 8 -4.23 -1.88 -6.90
C LEU A 8 -3.62 -0.68 -6.17
N SER A 9 -2.86 -0.90 -5.10
CA SER A 9 -2.18 0.18 -4.39
C SER A 9 -1.24 1.00 -5.30
N ILE A 10 -0.54 0.31 -6.21
CA ILE A 10 0.41 0.90 -7.15
C ILE A 10 -0.36 1.64 -8.25
N ILE A 11 -1.44 1.05 -8.77
CA ILE A 11 -2.31 1.70 -9.77
C ILE A 11 -2.87 3.02 -9.22
N PHE A 12 -3.39 3.01 -7.99
CA PHE A 12 -3.87 4.24 -7.35
C PHE A 12 -2.73 5.26 -7.19
N TYR A 13 -1.56 4.85 -6.70
CA TYR A 13 -0.40 5.74 -6.59
C TYR A 13 -0.03 6.41 -7.93
N VAL A 14 0.09 5.64 -9.02
CA VAL A 14 0.40 6.17 -10.36
C VAL A 14 -0.71 7.10 -10.86
N SER A 15 -1.98 6.73 -10.66
CA SER A 15 -3.11 7.58 -11.03
C SER A 15 -3.11 8.93 -10.29
N GLY A 16 -2.64 8.95 -9.04
CA GLY A 16 -2.46 10.16 -8.25
C GLY A 16 -1.52 11.16 -8.90
N TRP A 17 -0.39 10.70 -9.44
CA TRP A 17 0.55 11.53 -10.21
C TRP A 17 -0.07 12.08 -11.50
N ILE A 18 -0.85 11.26 -12.22
CA ILE A 18 -1.56 11.72 -13.43
C ILE A 18 -2.54 12.85 -13.08
N PHE A 19 -3.28 12.72 -11.97
CA PHE A 19 -4.20 13.77 -11.53
C PHE A 19 -3.49 15.03 -11.04
N LEU A 20 -2.33 14.88 -10.41
CA LEU A 20 -1.47 16.00 -10.01
C LEU A 20 -0.98 16.79 -11.23
N SER A 21 -0.51 16.12 -12.28
CA SER A 21 -0.09 16.77 -13.54
C SER A 21 -1.23 17.54 -14.21
N LYS A 22 -2.47 17.06 -14.07
CA LYS A 22 -3.68 17.75 -14.54
C LYS A 22 -4.18 18.84 -13.57
N LYS A 23 -3.43 19.16 -12.50
CA LYS A 23 -3.79 20.08 -11.42
C LYS A 23 -5.20 19.82 -10.86
N LYS A 24 -5.59 18.55 -10.72
CA LYS A 24 -6.91 18.16 -10.20
C LYS A 24 -6.78 17.91 -8.69
N SER A 25 -7.69 18.50 -7.90
CA SER A 25 -7.74 18.34 -6.43
C SER A 25 -7.91 16.88 -5.97
N ILE A 26 -8.32 15.99 -6.88
CA ILE A 26 -8.53 14.55 -6.62
C ILE A 26 -7.23 13.76 -6.38
N ALA A 27 -6.05 14.34 -6.63
CA ALA A 27 -4.77 13.67 -6.42
C ALA A 27 -4.57 13.17 -4.98
N GLY A 28 -4.99 13.95 -3.97
CA GLY A 28 -4.92 13.55 -2.56
C GLY A 28 -5.81 12.35 -2.22
N TRP A 29 -7.02 12.29 -2.79
CA TRP A 29 -7.94 11.15 -2.63
C TRP A 29 -7.38 9.87 -3.23
N SER A 30 -6.65 9.98 -4.34
CA SER A 30 -5.99 8.82 -4.95
C SER A 30 -4.88 8.25 -4.06
N SER A 31 -4.14 9.13 -3.37
CA SER A 31 -3.14 8.72 -2.37
C SER A 31 -3.77 8.00 -1.17
N ALA A 32 -4.89 8.51 -0.66
CA ALA A 32 -5.65 7.82 0.39
C ALA A 32 -6.11 6.42 -0.06
N GLY A 33 -6.61 6.30 -1.30
CA GLY A 33 -6.97 5.01 -1.89
C GLY A 33 -5.78 4.05 -2.00
N SER A 34 -4.62 4.54 -2.43
CA SER A 34 -3.38 3.75 -2.48
C SER A 34 -3.03 3.16 -1.11
N LEU A 35 -3.00 4.00 -0.07
CA LEU A 35 -2.67 3.57 1.30
C LEU A 35 -3.73 2.64 1.91
N ALA A 36 -5.02 2.82 1.57
CA ALA A 36 -6.07 1.88 1.97
C ALA A 36 -5.81 0.47 1.39
N PHE A 37 -5.37 0.36 0.14
CA PHE A 37 -4.99 -0.91 -0.46
C PHE A 37 -3.69 -1.50 0.12
N VAL A 38 -2.73 -0.67 0.54
CA VAL A 38 -1.57 -1.14 1.32
C VAL A 38 -2.05 -1.79 2.63
N ALA A 39 -2.95 -1.14 3.37
CA ALA A 39 -3.51 -1.68 4.61
C ALA A 39 -4.30 -2.98 4.37
N LEU A 40 -5.12 -3.05 3.30
CA LEU A 40 -5.83 -4.28 2.92
C LEU A 40 -4.87 -5.42 2.57
N THR A 41 -3.74 -5.11 1.92
CA THR A 41 -2.70 -6.11 1.61
C THR A 41 -2.12 -6.71 2.89
N LEU A 42 -1.80 -5.87 3.88
CA LEU A 42 -1.34 -6.30 5.19
C LEU A 42 -2.40 -7.14 5.92
N LEU A 43 -3.66 -6.69 5.92
CA LEU A 43 -4.76 -7.40 6.57
C LEU A 43 -4.98 -8.79 5.96
N MET A 44 -4.90 -8.93 4.64
CA MET A 44 -5.00 -10.23 3.97
C MET A 44 -3.82 -11.14 4.28
N ARG A 45 -2.61 -10.60 4.39
CA ARG A 45 -1.43 -11.36 4.82
C ARG A 45 -1.54 -11.80 6.27
N TYR A 46 -2.01 -10.92 7.16
CA TYR A 46 -2.28 -11.27 8.54
C TYR A 46 -3.34 -12.38 8.63
N ARG A 47 -4.41 -12.31 7.83
CA ARG A 47 -5.43 -13.38 7.77
C ARG A 47 -4.86 -14.72 7.31
N MET A 48 -3.87 -14.72 6.41
CA MET A 48 -3.16 -15.94 5.99
C MET A 48 -2.36 -16.54 7.15
N VAL A 49 -1.62 -15.71 7.90
CA VAL A 49 -0.89 -16.14 9.10
C VAL A 49 -1.86 -16.68 10.16
N LEU A 50 -2.99 -15.99 10.39
CA LEU A 50 -4.02 -16.44 11.33
C LEU A 50 -4.59 -17.81 10.95
N ASN A 51 -4.79 -18.09 9.66
CA ASN A 51 -5.26 -19.40 9.20
C ASN A 51 -4.24 -20.50 9.48
N TRP A 52 -2.94 -20.24 9.32
CA TRP A 52 -1.90 -21.21 9.68
C TRP A 52 -1.83 -21.46 11.17
N VAL A 53 -1.95 -20.42 12.00
CA VAL A 53 -2.02 -20.56 13.46
C VAL A 53 -3.22 -21.42 13.86
N ASN A 54 -4.40 -21.14 13.31
CA ASN A 54 -5.62 -21.89 13.61
C ASN A 54 -5.57 -23.35 13.12
N ALA A 55 -4.77 -23.63 12.09
CA ALA A 55 -4.54 -24.97 11.56
C ALA A 55 -3.32 -25.67 12.21
N GLU A 56 -2.66 -25.02 13.19
CA GLU A 56 -1.42 -25.48 13.83
C GLU A 56 -0.29 -25.82 12.83
N ASP A 57 -0.27 -25.13 11.69
CA ASP A 57 0.72 -25.32 10.63
C ASP A 57 1.98 -24.49 10.92
N TRP A 58 2.70 -24.88 11.97
CA TRP A 58 3.92 -24.23 12.42
C TRP A 58 5.03 -24.27 11.36
N SER A 59 5.05 -25.33 10.55
CA SER A 59 6.02 -25.48 9.46
C SER A 59 5.82 -24.40 8.40
N ALA A 60 4.60 -24.16 7.94
CA ALA A 60 4.32 -23.09 6.97
C ALA A 60 4.62 -21.70 7.56
N LEU A 61 4.37 -21.51 8.85
CA LEU A 61 4.61 -20.24 9.53
C LEU A 61 6.12 -19.93 9.60
N LEU A 62 6.94 -20.91 9.95
CA LEU A 62 8.41 -20.78 10.01
C LEU A 62 9.06 -20.65 8.64
N ASP A 63 8.49 -21.28 7.61
CA ASP A 63 9.03 -21.21 6.25
C ASP A 63 8.71 -19.85 5.58
N VAL A 64 7.48 -19.36 5.74
CA VAL A 64 7.01 -18.20 4.98
C VAL A 64 7.11 -16.87 5.73
N VAL A 65 6.79 -16.81 7.03
CA VAL A 65 6.71 -15.50 7.73
C VAL A 65 8.05 -14.78 7.82
N PRO A 66 9.18 -15.44 8.17
CA PRO A 66 10.47 -14.76 8.30
C PRO A 66 10.97 -14.13 7.00
N SER A 67 10.73 -14.78 5.85
CA SER A 67 11.15 -14.26 4.54
C SER A 67 10.24 -13.13 4.06
N ILE A 68 8.94 -13.20 4.35
CA ILE A 68 7.94 -12.24 3.87
C ILE A 68 7.93 -10.95 4.71
N PHE A 69 8.17 -11.02 6.01
CA PHE A 69 8.13 -9.86 6.89
C PHE A 69 9.02 -8.68 6.41
N PRO A 70 10.33 -8.86 6.15
CA PRO A 70 11.17 -7.75 5.70
C PRO A 70 10.74 -7.21 4.32
N ILE A 71 10.24 -8.07 3.43
CA ILE A 71 9.74 -7.67 2.10
C ILE A 71 8.51 -6.76 2.26
N LEU A 72 7.56 -7.16 3.11
CA LEU A 72 6.35 -6.38 3.38
C LEU A 72 6.69 -5.05 4.09
N THR A 73 7.64 -5.07 5.03
CA THR A 73 8.10 -3.85 5.70
C THR A 73 8.71 -2.87 4.69
N GLY A 74 9.59 -3.34 3.80
CA GLY A 74 10.15 -2.52 2.73
C GLY A 74 9.07 -1.95 1.81
N TYR A 75 8.12 -2.77 1.38
CA TYR A 75 6.98 -2.33 0.57
C TYR A 75 6.15 -1.22 1.26
N VAL A 76 5.80 -1.39 2.54
CA VAL A 76 5.04 -0.39 3.30
C VAL A 76 5.83 0.90 3.44
N ALA A 77 7.11 0.82 3.79
CA ALA A 77 7.97 2.00 3.92
C ALA A 77 8.06 2.80 2.61
N ILE A 78 8.29 2.12 1.49
CA ILE A 78 8.35 2.76 0.17
C ILE A 78 7.00 3.40 -0.18
N MET A 79 5.89 2.70 0.01
CA MET A 79 4.57 3.22 -0.34
C MET A 79 4.16 4.41 0.53
N LEU A 80 4.53 4.42 1.82
CA LEU A 80 4.29 5.55 2.72
C LEU A 80 5.09 6.78 2.27
N LEU A 81 6.40 6.63 2.03
CA LEU A 81 7.25 7.73 1.59
C LEU A 81 6.79 8.27 0.23
N ALA A 82 6.51 7.40 -0.73
CA ALA A 82 6.06 7.77 -2.06
C ALA A 82 4.72 8.54 -2.02
N ASN A 83 3.74 8.07 -1.23
CA ASN A 83 2.46 8.76 -1.07
C ASN A 83 2.60 10.09 -0.31
N ALA A 84 3.48 10.18 0.71
CA ALA A 84 3.75 11.42 1.41
C ALA A 84 4.31 12.51 0.45
N VAL A 85 5.23 12.13 -0.44
CA VAL A 85 5.75 13.00 -1.49
C VAL A 85 4.62 13.48 -2.41
N LEU A 86 3.78 12.56 -2.91
CA LEU A 86 2.65 12.91 -3.78
C LEU A 86 1.69 13.91 -3.10
N ILE A 87 1.34 13.68 -1.83
CA ILE A 87 0.47 14.58 -1.06
C ILE A 87 1.13 15.96 -0.90
N ALA A 88 2.41 16.03 -0.58
CA ALA A 88 3.12 17.30 -0.42
C ALA A 88 3.07 18.14 -1.71
N PHE A 89 3.27 17.51 -2.88
CA PHE A 89 3.11 18.18 -4.16
C PHE A 89 1.65 18.55 -4.46
N ALA A 90 0.68 17.69 -4.13
CA ALA A 90 -0.73 17.97 -4.32
C ALA A 90 -1.17 19.21 -3.52
N VAL A 91 -0.80 19.29 -2.25
CA VAL A 91 -1.08 20.47 -1.39
C VAL A 91 -0.43 21.73 -1.96
N LYS A 92 0.85 21.64 -2.39
CA LYS A 92 1.54 22.77 -3.03
C LYS A 92 0.82 23.24 -4.30
N SER A 93 0.31 22.31 -5.12
CA SER A 93 -0.40 22.64 -6.35
C SER A 93 -1.74 23.34 -6.12
N ILE A 94 -2.42 23.04 -5.01
CA ILE A 94 -3.68 23.68 -4.61
C ILE A 94 -3.43 25.10 -4.11
N LYS A 95 -2.40 25.32 -3.27
CA LYS A 95 -2.06 26.65 -2.74
C LYS A 95 -1.56 27.63 -3.81
N SER A 96 -1.03 27.13 -4.92
CA SER A 96 -0.51 27.94 -6.03
C SER A 96 -1.60 28.41 -7.02
N ARG A 97 -2.84 27.95 -6.87
CA ARG A 97 -3.96 28.30 -7.74
C ARG A 97 -4.87 29.30 -7.04
#